data_AF-A0A971Q2M0-F1
#
_entry.id   AF-A0A971Q2M0-F1
#
_cell.length_a   1.000
_cell.length_b   1.000
_cell.length_c   1.000
_cell.angle_alpha   90.00
_cell.angle_beta   90.00
_cell.angle_gamma   90.00
#
_symmetry.space_group_name_H-M   'P 1'
#
loop_
_entity.id
_entity.type
_entity.pdbx_description
1 polymer ?
#
loop_
_entity_poly.entity_id
_entity_poly.type
_entity_poly.pdbx_seq_one_letter_code
_entity_poly.pdbx_strand_id
1 'polypeptide(L)' 'MERPISEKDRQRAKQCLECPVCRRARAKQRGLAFWLVKRVEGSLCPNCKAYERVYGRKAHEPISKGGDSRS' A
#
# COMPACT_ATOMS: atom_id res chain seq x y z
N MET A 1 -20.15 6.26 12.63
CA MET A 1 -19.10 6.01 13.64
C MET A 1 -17.80 5.75 12.92
N GLU A 2 -17.02 6.81 12.74
CA GLU A 2 -15.69 6.76 12.14
C GLU A 2 -14.75 6.17 13.20
N ARG A 3 -14.11 5.03 12.93
CA ARG A 3 -13.17 4.44 13.90
C ARG A 3 -11.92 5.31 13.87
N PRO A 4 -11.54 5.99 14.97
CA PRO A 4 -10.34 6.78 14.99
C PRO A 4 -9.14 5.87 14.73
N ILE A 5 -8.23 6.34 13.88
CA ILE A 5 -7.00 5.61 13.54
C ILE A 5 -6.18 5.43 14.82
N SER A 6 -6.03 4.19 15.26
CA SER A 6 -5.28 3.88 16.49
C SER A 6 -3.76 3.95 16.24
N GLU A 7 -2.98 4.16 17.30
CA GLU A 7 -1.51 4.07 17.25
C GLU A 7 -1.03 2.73 16.65
N LYS A 8 -1.76 1.64 16.92
CA LYS A 8 -1.49 0.33 16.32
C LYS A 8 -1.63 0.33 14.80
N ASP A 9 -2.63 1.03 14.25
CA ASP A 9 -2.79 1.17 12.80
C ASP A 9 -1.63 1.97 12.19
N ARG A 10 -1.18 3.04 12.88
CA ARG A 10 -0.02 3.84 12.45
C ARG A 10 1.27 3.02 12.44
N GLN A 11 1.53 2.21 13.46
CA GLN A 11 2.70 1.31 13.49
C GLN A 11 2.66 0.27 12.38
N ARG A 12 1.50 -0.35 12.12
CA ARG A 12 1.33 -1.29 11.01
C ARG A 12 1.55 -0.64 9.65
N ALA A 13 1.06 0.60 9.50
CA ALA A 13 1.30 1.38 8.29
C ALA A 13 2.79 1.73 8.10
N LYS A 14 3.53 2.02 9.19
CA LYS A 14 4.99 2.17 9.14
C LYS A 14 5.70 0.88 8.71
N GLN A 15 5.31 -0.27 9.25
CA GLN A 15 5.87 -1.56 8.80
C GLN A 15 5.57 -1.86 7.32
N CYS A 16 4.43 -1.36 6.79
CA CYS A 16 4.16 -1.45 5.35
C CYS A 16 5.19 -0.66 4.51
N LEU A 17 5.74 0.44 5.03
CA LEU A 17 6.81 1.21 4.37
C LEU A 17 8.16 0.47 4.42
N GLU A 18 8.43 -0.24 5.51
CA GLU A 18 9.66 -1.02 5.68
C GLU A 18 9.63 -2.36 4.92
N CYS A 19 8.46 -2.82 4.48
CA CYS A 19 8.32 -4.06 3.72
C CYS A 19 9.08 -3.96 2.37
N PRO A 20 10.10 -4.79 2.12
CA PRO A 20 10.89 -4.72 0.90
C PRO A 20 10.07 -5.03 -0.36
N VAL A 21 9.02 -5.84 -0.22
CA VAL A 21 8.08 -6.16 -1.31
C VAL A 21 7.25 -4.94 -1.68
N CYS A 22 6.61 -4.29 -0.69
CA CYS A 22 5.81 -3.08 -0.92
C CYS A 22 6.69 -1.94 -1.44
N ARG A 23 7.90 -1.77 -0.90
CA ARG A 23 8.87 -0.78 -1.37
C ARG A 23 9.28 -1.03 -2.83
N ARG A 24 9.61 -2.27 -3.20
CA ARG A 24 9.93 -2.62 -4.59
C ARG A 24 8.74 -2.46 -5.53
N ALA A 25 7.53 -2.80 -5.07
CA ALA A 25 6.30 -2.61 -5.84
C ALA A 25 6.02 -1.12 -6.10
N ARG A 26 6.14 -0.25 -5.08
CA ARG A 26 6.05 1.21 -5.22
C ARG A 26 7.13 1.78 -6.14
N ALA A 27 8.36 1.26 -6.06
CA ALA A 27 9.49 1.76 -6.82
C ALA A 27 9.47 1.36 -8.30
N LYS A 28 9.08 0.12 -8.62
CA LYS A 28 9.03 -0.37 -10.00
C LYS A 28 7.67 -0.11 -10.66
N GLN A 29 6.57 -0.22 -9.91
CA GLN A 29 5.18 -0.17 -10.41
C GLN A 29 4.88 -1.06 -11.62
N ARG A 30 5.74 -2.03 -11.91
CA ARG A 30 5.61 -2.95 -13.04
C ARG A 30 6.25 -4.29 -12.71
N GLY A 31 5.69 -5.35 -13.27
CA GLY A 31 6.15 -6.72 -13.10
C GLY A 31 5.53 -7.47 -11.92
N LEU A 32 6.02 -8.68 -11.69
CA LEU A 32 5.47 -9.66 -10.75
C LEU A 32 5.29 -9.12 -9.32
N ALA A 33 6.17 -8.24 -8.84
CA ALA A 33 6.06 -7.64 -7.50
C ALA A 33 4.86 -6.69 -7.36
N PHE A 34 4.58 -5.89 -8.40
CA PHE A 34 3.39 -5.03 -8.43
C PHE A 34 2.11 -5.86 -8.49
N TRP A 35 2.10 -6.91 -9.31
CA TRP A 35 0.96 -7.81 -9.41
C TRP A 35 0.70 -8.57 -8.10
N LEU A 36 1.76 -9.04 -7.43
CA LEU A 36 1.67 -9.67 -6.12
C LEU A 36 1.06 -8.69 -5.11
N VAL A 37 1.59 -7.47 -5.00
CA VAL A 37 1.07 -6.44 -4.08
C VAL A 37 -0.38 -6.11 -4.39
N LYS A 38 -0.74 -5.93 -5.66
CA LYS A 38 -2.13 -5.71 -6.10
C LYS A 38 -3.07 -6.84 -5.66
N ARG A 39 -2.57 -8.09 -5.60
CA ARG A 39 -3.32 -9.26 -5.11
C ARG A 39 -3.36 -9.36 -3.57
N VAL A 40 -2.28 -8.99 -2.87
CA VAL A 40 -2.22 -9.07 -1.40
C VAL A 40 -2.81 -7.86 -0.65
N GLU A 41 -2.96 -6.71 -1.31
CA GLU A 41 -3.39 -5.46 -0.67
C GLU A 41 -4.83 -5.51 -0.12
N GLY A 42 -5.71 -6.33 -0.71
CA GLY A 42 -7.13 -6.35 -0.40
C GLY A 42 -7.55 -7.24 0.78
N SER A 43 -6.76 -8.26 1.16
CA SER A 43 -7.18 -9.23 2.19
C SER A 43 -6.05 -9.99 2.89
N LEU A 44 -4.86 -10.09 2.29
CA LEU A 44 -3.78 -10.95 2.81
C LEU A 44 -2.82 -10.22 3.74
N CYS A 45 -2.59 -8.92 3.52
CA CYS A 45 -1.63 -8.16 4.32
C CYS A 45 -2.32 -7.16 5.29
N PRO A 46 -2.28 -7.38 6.62
CA PRO A 46 -2.87 -6.46 7.59
C PRO A 46 -2.17 -5.09 7.58
N ASN A 47 -0.90 -5.02 7.20
CA ASN A 47 -0.13 -3.78 7.14
C ASN A 47 -0.53 -2.92 5.93
N CYS A 48 -0.81 -3.52 4.77
CA CYS A 48 -1.31 -2.79 3.61
C CYS A 48 -2.71 -2.20 3.87
N LYS A 49 -3.59 -2.97 4.54
CA LYS A 49 -4.93 -2.50 4.93
C LYS A 49 -4.87 -1.35 5.95
N ALA A 50 -3.93 -1.43 6.90
CA ALA A 50 -3.66 -0.35 7.83
C ALA A 50 -3.10 0.89 7.10
N TYR A 51 -2.19 0.70 6.14
CA TYR A 51 -1.65 1.78 5.32
C TYR A 51 -2.75 2.51 4.53
N GLU A 52 -3.65 1.77 3.88
CA GLU A 52 -4.77 2.36 3.14
C GLU A 52 -5.73 3.13 4.07
N ARG A 53 -5.99 2.63 5.28
CA ARG A 53 -6.77 3.37 6.28
C ARG A 53 -6.08 4.62 6.80
N VAL A 54 -4.78 4.54 7.09
CA VAL A 54 -3.98 5.63 7.69
C VAL A 54 -3.69 6.73 6.70
N TYR A 55 -3.25 6.36 5.51
CA TYR A 55 -2.79 7.29 4.48
C TYR A 55 -3.85 7.57 3.41
N GLY A 56 -4.96 6.83 3.39
CA GLY A 56 -6.01 7.00 2.38
C GLY A 56 -5.54 6.66 0.96
N ARG A 57 -4.44 5.91 0.81
CA ARG A 57 -3.77 5.63 -0.47
C ARG A 57 -3.34 4.19 -0.57
N LYS A 58 -3.30 3.66 -1.79
CA LYS A 58 -2.87 2.29 -2.06
C LYS A 58 -1.38 2.13 -1.76
N ALA A 59 -1.00 0.97 -1.22
CA ALA A 59 0.39 0.69 -0.89
C ALA A 59 1.28 0.51 -2.12
N HIS A 60 0.74 0.39 -3.33
CA HIS A 60 1.50 0.33 -4.58
C HIS A 60 1.52 1.64 -5.39
N GLU A 61 0.82 2.68 -4.92
CA GLU A 61 0.79 3.96 -5.64
C GLU A 61 2.16 4.65 -5.58
N PRO A 62 2.58 5.33 -6.67
CA PRO A 62 3.82 6.06 -6.69
C PRO A 62 3.66 7.39 -5.97
N ILE A 63 4.74 7.87 -5.38
CA ILE A 63 4.85 9.25 -4.93
C ILE A 63 5.19 10.10 -6.18
N SER A 64 4.22 10.22 -7.09
CA SER A 64 4.14 11.18 -8.21
C SER A 64 5.22 11.14 -9.32
N LYS A 65 4.83 10.74 -10.54
CA LYS A 65 4.54 11.63 -11.70
C LYS A 65 3.54 10.93 -12.62
N GLY A 66 2.54 11.66 -13.12
CA GLY A 66 1.24 11.12 -13.57
C GLY A 66 1.14 10.47 -14.96
N GLY A 67 -0.08 9.98 -15.22
CA GLY A 67 -0.57 9.36 -16.48
C GLY A 67 -0.17 7.88 -16.58
N ASP A 68 -0.96 6.93 -17.02
CA ASP A 68 -2.29 6.82 -17.63
C ASP A 68 -2.46 5.29 -17.80
N SER A 69 -3.69 4.77 -17.71
CA SER A 69 -4.08 3.49 -18.33
C SER A 69 -5.59 3.35 -18.15
N ARG A 70 -6.34 4.10 -18.95
CA ARG A 70 -7.76 3.90 -19.16
C ARG A 70 -7.91 2.96 -20.37
N SER A 71 -8.45 1.77 -20.09
CA SER A 71 -9.05 0.78 -21.02
C SER A 71 -8.13 0.15 -22.08
#